data_AF-A0A7X7DRN4-F1
#
_entry.id   AF-A0A7X7DRN4-F1
#
_cell.length_a   1.000
_cell.length_b   1.000
_cell.length_c   1.000
_cell.angle_alpha   90.00
_cell.angle_beta   90.00
_cell.angle_gamma   90.00
#
_symmetry.space_group_name_H-M   'P 1'
#
loop_
_entity.id
_entity.type
_entity.pdbx_description
1 polymer ?
#
loop_
_entity_poly.entity_id
_entity_poly.type
_entity_poly.pdbx_seq_one_letter_code
_entity_poly.pdbx_strand_id
1 'polypeptide(L)'
;MTITSKTDSLDPDSNKNGLIHALPGKCSNDKMLEPKPVYSNDLSIRINIQYTSHSIVIFKLTGNILQSTIPSLKNSLHANKQQHTFLILDMKDVSIISSAGWGLFIAEQKQLKDEHRTLFLTDFQPDLQQVFDSLQLHLMIQTFPSVTECLKYIYSEIKVTAPIKPPDRHQAAQSMQIQVYPNEESPLHKISNDPIDCILNAIAKHGPCSFFKLLSILQSNEYKNLKIGPLKLRSLLKEIELDTFEKRLRNFRSC
;
A
#
# COMPACT_ATOMS: atom_id res chain seq x y z
N MET A 1 -74.79 32.30 28.38
CA MET A 1 -74.37 32.43 29.78
C MET A 1 -72.85 32.65 29.77
N THR A 2 -72.32 33.84 30.07
CA THR A 2 -72.12 34.42 31.43
C THR A 2 -70.90 33.78 32.11
N ILE A 3 -69.81 34.41 32.57
CA ILE A 3 -69.25 35.78 32.59
C ILE A 3 -67.75 35.64 33.02
N THR A 4 -66.96 36.69 32.78
CA THR A 4 -65.52 36.96 33.06
C THR A 4 -64.92 36.75 34.48
N SER A 5 -63.58 36.61 34.53
CA SER A 5 -62.63 37.37 35.42
C SER A 5 -61.18 37.23 34.86
N LYS A 6 -60.35 38.27 34.64
CA LYS A 6 -59.68 39.26 35.54
C LYS A 6 -58.60 38.62 36.46
N THR A 7 -57.40 39.18 36.70
CA THR A 7 -56.69 40.43 36.26
C THR A 7 -55.18 40.36 36.58
N ASP A 8 -54.38 41.09 35.80
CA ASP A 8 -53.19 41.93 36.11
C ASP A 8 -52.35 41.73 37.39
N SER A 9 -51.02 41.74 37.23
CA SER A 9 -50.18 42.83 37.76
C SER A 9 -48.85 42.99 37.02
N LEU A 10 -48.45 44.25 36.81
CA LEU A 10 -47.11 44.72 36.42
C LEU A 10 -46.46 45.31 37.67
N ASP A 11 -45.12 45.26 37.77
CA ASP A 11 -44.37 46.27 38.51
C ASP A 11 -42.95 46.46 37.90
N PRO A 12 -42.51 47.70 37.65
CA PRO A 12 -41.17 48.01 37.16
C PRO A 12 -40.26 48.70 38.20
N ASP A 13 -38.98 48.74 37.83
CA ASP A 13 -38.03 49.85 38.07
C ASP A 13 -37.08 49.89 39.30
N SER A 14 -35.91 50.48 39.01
CA SER A 14 -34.79 50.85 39.92
C SER A 14 -33.89 49.71 40.45
N ASN A 15 -32.58 49.90 40.76
CA ASN A 15 -31.81 51.16 40.84
C ASN A 15 -30.27 50.96 40.63
N LYS A 16 -29.70 51.76 39.71
CA LYS A 16 -28.38 52.45 39.72
C LYS A 16 -27.06 51.85 40.30
N ASN A 17 -26.03 52.03 39.46
CA ASN A 17 -24.66 52.51 39.74
C ASN A 17 -23.64 51.62 40.49
N GLY A 18 -22.46 51.41 39.87
CA GLY A 18 -21.30 50.79 40.54
C GLY A 18 -20.00 50.71 39.72
N LEU A 19 -19.28 51.84 39.65
CA LEU A 19 -17.83 51.98 39.40
C LEU A 19 -17.13 51.35 38.16
N ILE A 20 -16.38 52.21 37.47
CA ILE A 20 -15.41 51.87 36.43
C ILE A 20 -14.06 51.56 37.12
N HIS A 21 -13.43 50.42 36.80
CA HIS A 21 -12.01 50.19 37.11
C HIS A 21 -11.33 49.51 35.92
N ALA A 22 -10.49 50.28 35.21
CA ALA A 22 -9.68 49.75 34.13
C ALA A 22 -8.45 49.01 34.71
N LEU A 23 -8.22 47.78 34.25
CA LEU A 23 -6.98 47.03 34.48
C LEU A 23 -6.30 46.77 33.13
N PRO A 24 -4.98 47.00 32.97
CA PRO A 24 -4.26 46.70 31.74
C PRO A 24 -4.01 45.18 31.62
N GLY A 25 -5.01 44.47 31.09
CA GLY A 25 -4.96 43.04 30.81
C GLY A 25 -4.18 42.72 29.54
N LYS A 26 -2.89 42.39 29.71
CA LYS A 26 -1.96 41.66 28.83
C LYS A 26 -2.49 41.23 27.44
N CYS A 27 -1.76 41.60 26.39
CA CYS A 27 -1.87 41.00 25.06
C CYS A 27 -1.69 39.48 25.14
N SER A 28 -2.80 38.73 25.00
CA SER A 28 -2.75 37.32 24.65
C SER A 28 -2.46 37.20 23.16
N ASN A 29 -1.54 36.31 22.80
CA ASN A 29 -1.30 35.97 21.40
C ASN A 29 -2.53 35.22 20.86
N ASP A 30 -3.41 35.93 20.16
CA ASP A 30 -4.35 35.31 19.24
C ASP A 30 -3.56 34.65 18.10
N LYS A 31 -3.10 33.42 18.36
CA LYS A 31 -2.76 32.49 17.30
C LYS A 31 -4.04 32.34 16.48
N MET A 32 -4.02 32.89 15.26
CA MET A 32 -5.02 32.59 14.24
C MET A 32 -5.27 31.09 14.26
N LEU A 33 -6.46 30.67 14.68
CA LEU A 33 -6.88 29.30 14.47
C LEU A 33 -6.95 29.14 12.96
N GLU A 34 -6.06 28.32 12.40
CA GLU A 34 -6.20 27.91 11.01
C GLU A 34 -7.59 27.31 10.82
N PRO A 35 -8.28 27.63 9.70
CA PRO A 35 -9.62 27.13 9.47
C PRO A 35 -9.58 25.61 9.46
N LYS A 36 -10.18 25.01 10.49
CA LYS A 36 -10.29 23.54 10.58
C LYS A 36 -10.89 23.02 9.28
N PRO A 37 -10.33 21.94 8.69
CA PRO A 37 -10.82 21.42 7.42
C PRO A 37 -12.34 21.15 7.52
N VAL A 38 -13.10 21.79 6.64
CA VAL A 38 -14.54 21.58 6.54
C VAL A 38 -14.75 20.23 5.87
N TYR A 39 -14.79 19.18 6.70
CA TYR A 39 -15.13 17.84 6.24
C TYR A 39 -16.55 17.86 5.66
N SER A 40 -16.65 17.77 4.33
CA SER A 40 -17.92 17.57 3.67
C SER A 40 -18.50 16.22 4.12
N ASN A 41 -19.73 16.25 4.65
CA ASN A 41 -20.46 15.05 5.11
C ASN A 41 -20.91 14.14 3.94
N ASP A 42 -20.21 14.16 2.81
CA ASP A 42 -20.44 13.24 1.71
C ASP A 42 -19.91 11.86 2.11
N LEU A 43 -20.83 11.01 2.57
CA LEU A 43 -20.56 9.62 2.95
C LEU A 43 -20.43 8.67 1.74
N SER A 44 -20.40 9.20 0.51
CA SER A 44 -20.25 8.44 -0.72
C SER A 44 -18.81 8.37 -1.21
N ILE A 45 -18.55 7.37 -2.07
CA ILE A 45 -17.36 7.30 -2.91
C ILE A 45 -17.83 7.30 -4.36
N ARG A 46 -17.17 8.09 -5.21
CA ARG A 46 -17.31 7.98 -6.66
C ARG A 46 -16.07 7.27 -7.20
N ILE A 47 -16.29 6.37 -8.15
CA ILE A 47 -15.26 5.52 -8.74
C ILE A 47 -15.36 5.68 -10.26
N ASN A 48 -14.36 6.31 -10.87
CA ASN A 48 -14.25 6.43 -12.32
C ASN A 48 -13.10 5.52 -12.80
N ILE A 49 -13.42 4.55 -13.66
CA ILE A 49 -12.49 3.50 -14.09
C ILE A 49 -11.94 3.87 -15.47
N GLN A 50 -10.62 3.94 -15.59
CA GLN A 50 -9.91 4.24 -16.83
C GLN A 50 -8.98 3.08 -17.21
N TYR A 51 -9.21 2.51 -18.40
CA TYR A 51 -8.40 1.43 -18.94
C TYR A 51 -7.28 2.02 -19.80
N THR A 52 -6.02 1.71 -19.47
CA THR A 52 -4.85 2.23 -20.20
C THR A 52 -4.27 1.18 -21.14
N SER A 53 -4.34 -0.09 -20.77
CA SER A 53 -3.98 -1.23 -21.61
C SER A 53 -4.69 -2.50 -21.10
N HIS A 54 -4.57 -3.61 -21.82
CA HIS A 54 -5.12 -4.90 -21.38
C HIS A 54 -4.66 -5.32 -19.96
N SER A 55 -3.47 -4.89 -19.51
CA SER A 55 -2.92 -5.26 -18.20
C SER A 55 -3.04 -4.17 -17.12
N ILE A 56 -3.49 -2.94 -17.45
CA ILE A 56 -3.48 -1.80 -16.52
C ILE A 56 -4.85 -1.12 -16.45
N VAL A 57 -5.40 -1.04 -15.24
CA VAL A 57 -6.61 -0.30 -14.90
C VAL A 57 -6.34 0.74 -13.81
N ILE A 58 -6.94 1.92 -13.95
CA ILE A 58 -6.85 3.02 -13.01
C ILE A 58 -8.24 3.28 -12.43
N PHE A 59 -8.35 3.33 -11.11
CA PHE A 59 -9.55 3.73 -10.38
C PHE A 59 -9.33 5.13 -9.81
N LYS A 60 -10.01 6.12 -10.38
CA LYS A 60 -10.06 7.47 -9.83
C LYS A 60 -11.11 7.52 -8.75
N LEU A 61 -10.67 7.71 -7.51
CA LEU A 61 -11.51 7.72 -6.33
C LEU A 61 -11.75 9.16 -5.91
N THR A 62 -13.01 9.48 -5.60
CA THR A 62 -13.41 10.80 -5.12
C THR A 62 -14.34 10.66 -3.92
N GLY A 63 -14.11 11.43 -2.86
CA GLY A 63 -14.91 11.42 -1.63
C GLY A 63 -14.22 10.66 -0.49
N ASN A 64 -14.99 9.86 0.26
CA ASN A 64 -14.52 9.27 1.52
C ASN A 64 -14.56 7.73 1.51
N ILE A 65 -13.49 7.08 2.00
CA ILE A 65 -13.35 5.62 2.07
C ILE A 65 -13.67 5.16 3.50
N LEU A 66 -14.96 4.95 3.74
CA LEU A 66 -15.57 4.67 5.03
C LEU A 66 -16.17 3.26 5.03
N GLN A 67 -16.58 2.77 6.21
CA GLN A 67 -17.23 1.46 6.35
C GLN A 67 -18.43 1.29 5.41
N SER A 68 -19.17 2.38 5.13
CA SER A 68 -20.31 2.43 4.21
C SER A 68 -19.92 2.28 2.72
N THR A 69 -18.73 2.73 2.33
CA THR A 69 -18.30 2.78 0.91
C THR A 69 -17.41 1.60 0.50
N ILE A 70 -16.83 0.89 1.48
CA ILE A 70 -16.05 -0.34 1.27
C ILE A 70 -16.73 -1.38 0.35
N PRO A 71 -18.04 -1.72 0.49
CA PRO A 71 -18.67 -2.71 -0.38
C PRO A 71 -18.67 -2.29 -1.86
N SER A 72 -18.92 -1.02 -2.14
CA SER A 72 -18.90 -0.48 -3.50
C SER A 72 -17.49 -0.55 -4.10
N LEU A 73 -16.48 -0.08 -3.37
CA LEU A 73 -15.09 -0.12 -3.79
C LEU A 73 -14.59 -1.56 -4.00
N LYS A 74 -14.88 -2.46 -3.06
CA LYS A 74 -14.50 -3.87 -3.16
C LYS A 74 -15.13 -4.56 -4.37
N ASN A 75 -16.40 -4.30 -4.66
CA ASN A 75 -17.07 -4.85 -5.84
C ASN A 75 -16.42 -4.33 -7.14
N SER A 76 -16.09 -3.04 -7.22
CA SER A 76 -15.37 -2.46 -8.36
C SER A 76 -13.98 -3.07 -8.56
N LEU A 77 -13.22 -3.27 -7.48
CA LEU A 77 -11.92 -3.96 -7.53
C LEU A 77 -12.09 -5.42 -8.00
N HIS A 78 -13.04 -6.16 -7.42
CA HIS A 78 -13.28 -7.56 -7.75
C HIS A 78 -13.69 -7.77 -9.22
N ALA A 79 -14.54 -6.90 -9.77
CA ALA A 79 -15.00 -6.98 -11.15
C ALA A 79 -13.86 -6.84 -12.18
N ASN A 80 -12.82 -6.07 -11.86
CA ASN A 80 -11.73 -5.75 -12.77
C ASN A 80 -10.44 -6.54 -12.50
N LYS A 81 -10.23 -7.01 -11.25
CA LYS A 81 -8.95 -7.63 -10.88
C LYS A 81 -8.63 -8.90 -11.64
N GLN A 82 -9.62 -9.63 -12.18
CA GLN A 82 -9.33 -10.83 -12.98
C GLN A 82 -8.76 -10.51 -14.37
N GLN A 83 -9.06 -9.35 -14.93
CA GLN A 83 -8.65 -8.98 -16.29
C GLN A 83 -7.31 -8.23 -16.33
N HIS A 84 -6.86 -7.63 -15.23
CA HIS A 84 -5.72 -6.73 -15.21
C HIS A 84 -4.63 -7.15 -14.21
N THR A 85 -3.37 -6.99 -14.58
CA THR A 85 -2.21 -7.31 -13.74
C THR A 85 -1.89 -6.18 -12.76
N PHE A 86 -2.10 -4.94 -13.18
CA PHE A 86 -1.77 -3.75 -12.41
C PHE A 86 -3.04 -2.93 -12.18
N LEU A 87 -3.35 -2.71 -10.90
CA LEU A 87 -4.48 -1.90 -10.43
C LEU A 87 -3.90 -0.65 -9.77
N ILE A 88 -4.25 0.53 -10.26
CA ILE A 88 -3.77 1.82 -9.73
C ILE A 88 -4.96 2.53 -9.09
N LEU A 89 -4.86 2.90 -7.81
CA LEU A 89 -5.85 3.77 -7.15
C LEU A 89 -5.31 5.19 -7.13
N ASP A 90 -5.98 6.07 -7.85
CA ASP A 90 -5.75 7.52 -7.86
C ASP A 90 -6.58 8.12 -6.72
N MET A 91 -5.86 8.58 -5.69
CA MET A 91 -6.39 9.04 -4.40
C MET A 91 -6.50 10.56 -4.34
N LYS A 92 -6.26 11.27 -5.45
CA LYS A 92 -6.12 12.72 -5.51
C LYS A 92 -7.30 13.46 -4.88
N ASP A 93 -8.51 13.00 -5.14
CA ASP A 93 -9.76 13.59 -4.64
C ASP A 93 -10.36 12.79 -3.46
N VAL A 94 -9.54 12.00 -2.75
CA VAL A 94 -9.92 11.30 -1.52
C VAL A 94 -9.48 12.11 -0.30
N SER A 95 -10.42 12.42 0.60
CA SER A 95 -10.16 13.20 1.81
C SER A 95 -9.93 12.36 3.06
N ILE A 96 -10.66 11.25 3.24
CA ILE A 96 -10.60 10.42 4.45
C ILE A 96 -10.57 8.94 4.07
N ILE A 97 -9.73 8.17 4.78
CA ILE A 97 -9.71 6.70 4.72
C ILE A 97 -9.83 6.17 6.16
N SER A 98 -10.89 5.41 6.42
CA SER A 98 -11.13 4.75 7.71
C SER A 98 -10.16 3.57 7.93
N SER A 99 -10.03 3.13 9.18
CA SER A 99 -9.26 1.92 9.54
C SER A 99 -9.65 0.68 8.71
N ALA A 100 -10.94 0.51 8.44
CA ALA A 100 -11.45 -0.55 7.59
C ALA A 100 -11.11 -0.36 6.10
N GLY A 101 -11.02 0.89 5.62
CA GLY A 101 -10.54 1.23 4.28
C GLY A 101 -9.07 0.83 4.08
N TRP A 102 -8.21 1.13 5.06
CA TRP A 102 -6.82 0.64 5.07
C TRP A 102 -6.77 -0.90 5.12
N GLY A 103 -7.60 -1.53 5.94
CA GLY A 103 -7.75 -2.99 6.00
C GLY A 103 -8.13 -3.62 4.66
N LEU A 104 -9.04 -2.98 3.90
CA LEU A 104 -9.40 -3.41 2.54
C LEU A 104 -8.19 -3.40 1.61
N PHE A 105 -7.40 -2.32 1.59
CA PHE A 105 -6.24 -2.23 0.70
C PHE A 105 -5.17 -3.26 1.02
N ILE A 106 -4.91 -3.54 2.30
CA ILE A 106 -3.96 -4.58 2.72
C ILE A 106 -4.46 -5.96 2.27
N ALA A 107 -5.76 -6.24 2.47
CA ALA A 107 -6.37 -7.52 2.09
C ALA A 107 -6.37 -7.75 0.58
N GLU A 108 -6.77 -6.75 -0.22
CA GLU A 108 -6.77 -6.84 -1.68
C GLU A 108 -5.34 -6.91 -2.22
N GLN A 109 -4.39 -6.10 -1.75
CA GLN A 109 -2.97 -6.20 -2.17
C GLN A 109 -2.37 -7.58 -1.85
N LYS A 110 -2.72 -8.17 -0.70
CA LYS A 110 -2.28 -9.54 -0.35
C LYS A 110 -2.84 -10.56 -1.35
N GLN A 111 -4.14 -10.54 -1.61
CA GLN A 111 -4.74 -11.44 -2.60
C GLN A 111 -4.15 -11.23 -4.01
N LEU A 112 -3.94 -9.97 -4.42
CA LEU A 112 -3.38 -9.65 -5.72
C LEU A 112 -1.95 -10.19 -5.86
N LYS A 113 -1.10 -10.06 -4.83
CA LYS A 113 0.25 -10.65 -4.83
C LYS A 113 0.24 -12.17 -5.01
N ASP A 114 -0.70 -12.88 -4.37
CA ASP A 114 -0.89 -14.33 -4.54
C ASP A 114 -1.27 -14.69 -5.99
N GLU A 115 -1.96 -13.80 -6.70
CA GLU A 115 -2.36 -13.93 -8.12
C GLU A 115 -1.32 -13.36 -9.13
N HIS A 116 -0.12 -12.96 -8.68
CA HIS A 116 0.89 -12.25 -9.49
C HIS A 116 0.40 -10.92 -10.10
N ARG A 117 -0.51 -10.25 -9.39
CA ARG A 117 -1.03 -8.91 -9.68
C ARG A 117 -0.52 -7.91 -8.62
N THR A 118 -0.64 -6.61 -8.89
CA THR A 118 -0.19 -5.57 -7.95
C THR A 118 -1.18 -4.41 -7.87
N LEU A 119 -1.52 -4.03 -6.64
CA LEU A 119 -2.17 -2.77 -6.30
C LEU A 119 -1.12 -1.70 -6.02
N PHE A 120 -1.32 -0.53 -6.61
CA PHE A 120 -0.58 0.70 -6.35
C PHE A 120 -1.52 1.80 -5.85
N LEU A 121 -1.05 2.63 -4.93
CA LEU A 121 -1.75 3.83 -4.47
C LEU A 121 -1.01 5.07 -4.96
N THR A 122 -1.74 6.10 -5.38
CA THR A 122 -1.16 7.28 -6.05
C THR A 122 -1.85 8.57 -5.63
N ASP A 123 -1.14 9.70 -5.77
CA ASP A 123 -1.67 11.05 -5.53
C ASP A 123 -2.28 11.22 -4.11
N PHE A 124 -1.59 10.77 -3.06
CA PHE A 124 -2.05 10.99 -1.68
C PHE A 124 -2.05 12.48 -1.28
N GLN A 125 -3.12 12.90 -0.61
CA GLN A 125 -3.13 14.14 0.16
C GLN A 125 -2.20 14.02 1.39
N PRO A 126 -1.58 15.12 1.87
CA PRO A 126 -0.61 15.09 2.97
C PRO A 126 -1.11 14.40 4.24
N ASP A 127 -2.37 14.63 4.62
CA ASP A 127 -2.98 14.01 5.80
C ASP A 127 -3.11 12.48 5.66
N LEU A 128 -3.42 12.00 4.44
CA LEU A 128 -3.49 10.57 4.16
C LEU A 128 -2.10 9.93 4.16
N GLN A 129 -1.08 10.64 3.65
CA GLN A 129 0.32 10.20 3.68
C GLN A 129 0.80 10.02 5.13
N GLN A 130 0.51 10.98 6.03
CA GLN A 130 0.87 10.87 7.45
C GLN A 130 0.24 9.64 8.12
N VAL A 131 -1.03 9.34 7.84
CA VAL A 131 -1.71 8.14 8.37
C VAL A 131 -1.11 6.86 7.78
N PHE A 132 -0.85 6.84 6.46
CA PHE A 132 -0.23 5.71 5.76
C PHE A 132 1.15 5.35 6.33
N ASP A 133 1.99 6.36 6.59
CA ASP A 133 3.33 6.18 7.16
C ASP A 133 3.28 5.80 8.64
N SER A 134 2.38 6.40 9.42
CA SER A 134 2.17 6.04 10.84
C SER A 134 1.72 4.58 11.00
N LEU A 135 0.96 4.06 10.03
CA LEU A 135 0.54 2.66 9.94
C LEU A 135 1.58 1.75 9.26
N GLN A 136 2.74 2.29 8.84
CA GLN A 136 3.83 1.60 8.14
C GLN A 136 3.41 0.81 6.89
N LEU A 137 2.36 1.29 6.20
CA LEU A 137 1.76 0.56 5.08
C LEU A 137 2.65 0.49 3.83
N HIS A 138 3.69 1.33 3.76
CA HIS A 138 4.75 1.26 2.74
C HIS A 138 5.46 -0.10 2.68
N LEU A 139 5.47 -0.86 3.78
CA LEU A 139 6.01 -2.23 3.82
C LEU A 139 5.14 -3.24 3.05
N MET A 140 3.86 -2.94 2.86
CA MET A 140 2.86 -3.84 2.31
C MET A 140 2.40 -3.43 0.90
N ILE A 141 2.17 -2.13 0.70
CA ILE A 141 1.59 -1.53 -0.50
C ILE A 141 2.54 -0.46 -1.02
N GLN A 142 2.83 -0.49 -2.33
CA GLN A 142 3.71 0.50 -2.96
C GLN A 142 2.91 1.74 -3.39
N THR A 143 3.46 2.92 -3.11
CA THR A 143 2.90 4.22 -3.46
C THR A 143 3.72 4.93 -4.53
N PHE A 144 3.10 5.87 -5.25
CA PHE A 144 3.79 6.84 -6.10
C PHE A 144 3.22 8.25 -5.92
N PRO A 145 4.03 9.31 -6.05
CA PRO A 145 3.54 10.69 -5.99
C PRO A 145 2.45 11.00 -7.03
N SER A 146 2.47 10.36 -8.19
CA SER A 146 1.37 10.45 -9.16
C SER A 146 1.11 9.18 -9.97
N VAL A 147 -0.10 9.06 -10.52
CA VAL A 147 -0.47 8.05 -11.55
C VAL A 147 0.55 8.01 -12.70
N THR A 148 1.04 9.18 -13.13
CA THR A 148 2.02 9.28 -14.24
C THR A 148 3.35 8.60 -13.90
N GLU A 149 3.80 8.71 -12.66
CA GLU A 149 5.05 8.08 -12.19
C GLU A 149 4.86 6.57 -11.96
N CYS A 150 3.71 6.16 -11.42
CA CYS A 150 3.33 4.76 -11.34
C CYS A 150 3.33 4.09 -12.72
N LEU A 151 2.74 4.72 -13.73
CA LEU A 151 2.74 4.23 -15.11
C LEU A 151 4.16 4.13 -15.69
N LYS A 152 5.03 5.13 -15.47
CA LYS A 152 6.44 5.07 -15.89
C LYS A 152 7.14 3.84 -15.30
N TYR A 153 6.96 3.60 -14.00
CA TYR A 153 7.51 2.44 -13.30
C TYR A 153 7.01 1.11 -13.88
N ILE A 154 5.68 0.96 -14.04
CA ILE A 154 5.08 -0.25 -14.63
C ILE A 154 5.64 -0.50 -16.04
N TYR A 155 5.75 0.54 -16.88
CA TYR A 155 6.30 0.39 -18.22
C TYR A 155 7.81 0.09 -18.25
N SER A 156 8.60 0.47 -17.24
CA SER A 156 9.99 -0.03 -17.11
C SER A 156 10.02 -1.51 -16.73
N GLU A 157 9.24 -1.95 -15.75
CA GLU A 157 9.19 -3.37 -15.32
C GLU A 157 8.77 -4.30 -16.46
N ILE A 158 7.76 -3.91 -17.25
CA ILE A 158 7.31 -4.66 -18.43
C ILE A 158 8.41 -4.71 -19.52
N LYS A 159 9.18 -3.63 -19.70
CA LYS A 159 10.27 -3.60 -20.71
C LYS A 159 11.46 -4.46 -20.30
N VAL A 160 11.80 -4.50 -19.01
CA VAL A 160 12.89 -5.34 -18.48
C VAL A 160 12.55 -6.84 -18.57
N THR A 161 11.26 -7.19 -18.56
CA THR A 161 10.78 -8.58 -18.66
C THR A 161 10.45 -9.04 -20.09
N ALA A 162 10.57 -8.16 -21.10
CA ALA A 162 10.52 -8.55 -22.51
C ALA A 162 11.72 -9.46 -22.88
N PRO A 163 11.56 -10.41 -23.82
CA PRO A 163 12.61 -11.37 -24.13
C PRO A 163 13.87 -10.69 -24.67
N ILE A 164 14.93 -10.71 -23.86
CA ILE A 164 16.26 -10.25 -24.24
C ILE A 164 16.73 -11.12 -25.41
N LYS A 165 16.76 -10.55 -26.62
CA LYS A 165 17.47 -11.14 -27.76
C LYS A 165 18.92 -11.39 -27.30
N PRO A 166 19.49 -12.58 -27.49
CA PRO A 166 20.81 -12.91 -26.94
C PRO A 166 21.83 -11.85 -27.40
N PRO A 167 22.56 -11.19 -26.47
CA PRO A 167 23.48 -10.13 -26.85
C PRO A 167 24.62 -10.71 -27.67
N ASP A 168 24.86 -10.09 -28.82
CA ASP A 168 25.95 -10.49 -29.70
C ASP A 168 27.29 -10.31 -28.99
N ARG A 169 28.14 -11.34 -29.09
CA ARG A 169 29.19 -11.60 -28.10
C ARG A 169 30.50 -10.87 -28.42
N HIS A 170 30.54 -9.55 -28.48
CA HIS A 170 31.81 -8.80 -28.46
C HIS A 170 31.70 -7.38 -27.86
N GLN A 171 32.77 -6.96 -27.18
CA GLN A 171 33.04 -5.64 -26.56
C GLN A 171 32.28 -5.38 -25.22
N ALA A 172 32.92 -5.62 -24.07
CA ALA A 172 33.90 -4.76 -23.38
C ALA A 172 33.23 -3.51 -22.77
N ALA A 173 32.82 -3.54 -21.49
CA ALA A 173 33.67 -3.33 -20.30
C ALA A 173 34.05 -1.86 -20.05
N GLN A 174 33.33 -1.19 -19.12
CA GLN A 174 33.92 -0.30 -18.09
C GLN A 174 32.90 0.12 -17.02
N SER A 175 33.33 -0.04 -15.75
CA SER A 175 32.98 0.71 -14.52
C SER A 175 31.56 1.28 -14.28
N MET A 176 30.99 0.91 -13.12
CA MET A 176 30.79 1.91 -12.05
C MET A 176 30.75 1.30 -10.65
N GLN A 177 31.20 2.10 -9.68
CA GLN A 177 31.27 1.86 -8.23
C GLN A 177 30.63 3.09 -7.55
N ILE A 178 30.16 3.10 -6.29
CA ILE A 178 30.21 2.12 -5.19
C ILE A 178 28.93 2.33 -4.32
N GLN A 179 28.47 1.41 -3.46
CA GLN A 179 28.72 1.49 -2.00
C GLN A 179 28.27 0.22 -1.24
N VAL A 180 28.99 -0.04 -0.14
CA VAL A 180 28.80 -1.13 0.81
C VAL A 180 28.21 -0.55 2.10
N TYR A 181 27.18 -1.18 2.66
CA TYR A 181 26.77 -0.97 4.05
C TYR A 181 27.25 -2.14 4.92
N PRO A 182 27.59 -1.92 6.21
CA PRO A 182 28.09 -2.99 7.08
C PRO A 182 27.02 -4.03 7.41
N ASN A 183 27.43 -5.29 7.52
CA ASN A 183 26.55 -6.39 7.95
C ASN A 183 26.26 -6.30 9.46
N GLU A 184 25.01 -6.51 9.86
CA GLU A 184 24.74 -7.16 11.14
C GLU A 184 24.66 -8.68 10.90
N GLU A 185 25.52 -9.42 11.58
CA GLU A 185 25.65 -10.88 11.41
C GLU A 185 24.58 -11.62 12.22
N SER A 186 23.50 -12.04 11.56
CA SER A 186 22.70 -13.17 12.08
C SER A 186 23.46 -14.48 11.86
N PRO A 187 23.65 -15.32 12.90
CA PRO A 187 24.53 -16.47 12.81
C PRO A 187 23.93 -17.63 11.99
N LEU A 188 24.84 -18.41 11.38
CA LEU A 188 24.62 -19.74 10.81
C LEU A 188 24.16 -19.88 9.33
N HIS A 189 24.94 -19.32 8.39
CA HIS A 189 25.03 -19.91 7.05
C HIS A 189 26.47 -20.24 6.63
N LYS A 190 26.86 -21.50 6.85
CA LYS A 190 27.91 -22.11 6.01
C LYS A 190 27.37 -22.13 4.57
N ILE A 191 28.08 -21.50 3.64
CA ILE A 191 27.71 -21.50 2.22
C ILE A 191 28.04 -22.87 1.62
N SER A 192 27.16 -23.83 1.89
CA SER A 192 27.17 -25.15 1.28
C SER A 192 27.12 -25.04 -0.25
N ASN A 193 27.73 -26.00 -0.93
CA ASN A 193 27.59 -26.16 -2.38
C ASN A 193 26.47 -27.14 -2.75
N ASP A 194 25.75 -27.69 -1.76
CA ASP A 194 24.66 -28.63 -2.00
C ASP A 194 23.45 -27.92 -2.63
N PRO A 195 22.92 -28.41 -3.78
CA PRO A 195 21.67 -27.96 -4.34
C PRO A 195 20.49 -27.87 -3.35
N ILE A 196 20.39 -28.81 -2.41
CA ILE A 196 19.30 -28.88 -1.43
C ILE A 196 19.43 -27.73 -0.42
N ASP A 197 20.62 -27.52 0.14
CA ASP A 197 20.89 -26.40 1.05
C ASP A 197 20.62 -25.06 0.36
N CYS A 198 21.02 -24.91 -0.90
CA CYS A 198 20.70 -23.72 -1.69
C CYS A 198 19.19 -23.49 -1.83
N ILE A 199 18.40 -24.55 -2.08
CA ILE A 199 16.93 -24.47 -2.17
C ILE A 199 16.32 -24.08 -0.83
N LEU A 200 16.74 -24.70 0.27
CA LEU A 200 16.24 -24.40 1.62
C LEU A 200 16.59 -22.97 2.04
N ASN A 201 17.83 -22.54 1.82
CA ASN A 201 18.28 -21.18 2.10
C ASN A 201 17.56 -20.13 1.23
N ALA A 202 17.21 -20.47 -0.02
CA ALA A 202 16.40 -19.61 -0.88
C ALA A 202 14.96 -19.45 -0.36
N ILE A 203 14.33 -20.53 0.12
CA ILE A 203 12.98 -20.50 0.67
C ILE A 203 12.96 -19.79 2.04
N ALA A 204 13.97 -20.01 2.89
CA ALA A 204 14.10 -19.33 4.18
C ALA A 204 14.32 -17.81 4.01
N LYS A 205 15.17 -17.40 3.06
CA LYS A 205 15.51 -15.98 2.85
C LYS A 205 14.46 -15.19 2.07
N HIS A 206 13.93 -15.77 0.98
CA HIS A 206 13.01 -15.08 0.06
C HIS A 206 11.53 -15.48 0.26
N GLY A 207 11.27 -16.38 1.20
CA GLY A 207 9.94 -16.90 1.49
C GLY A 207 9.45 -17.97 0.49
N PRO A 208 8.25 -18.53 0.73
CA PRO A 208 7.63 -19.49 -0.18
C PRO A 208 7.26 -18.77 -1.48
N CYS A 209 7.90 -19.17 -2.58
CA CYS A 209 7.71 -18.55 -3.89
C CYS A 209 7.28 -19.57 -4.96
N SER A 210 6.83 -19.06 -6.11
CA SER A 210 6.43 -19.88 -7.26
C SER A 210 7.65 -20.62 -7.84
N PHE A 211 7.41 -21.76 -8.49
CA PHE A 211 8.48 -22.62 -9.02
C PHE A 211 9.47 -21.87 -9.93
N PHE A 212 8.97 -21.01 -10.83
CA PHE A 212 9.80 -20.21 -11.72
C PHE A 212 10.54 -19.08 -11.00
N LYS A 213 9.94 -18.47 -9.97
CA LYS A 213 10.63 -17.46 -9.15
C LYS A 213 11.76 -18.10 -8.33
N LEU A 214 11.53 -19.28 -7.75
CA LEU A 214 12.57 -20.05 -7.06
C LEU A 214 13.71 -20.45 -8.00
N LEU A 215 13.38 -20.91 -9.22
CA LEU A 215 14.39 -21.21 -10.26
C LEU A 215 15.22 -19.96 -10.62
N SER A 216 14.58 -18.80 -10.78
CA SER A 216 15.25 -17.53 -11.06
C SER A 216 16.14 -17.06 -9.90
N ILE A 217 15.71 -17.25 -8.65
CA ILE A 217 16.51 -16.94 -7.45
C ILE A 217 17.76 -17.83 -7.40
N LEU A 218 17.61 -19.14 -7.58
CA LEU A 218 18.72 -20.11 -7.55
C LEU A 218 19.73 -19.91 -8.70
N GLN A 219 19.27 -19.36 -9.83
CA GLN A 219 20.12 -19.01 -10.97
C GLN A 219 20.77 -17.62 -10.85
N SER A 220 20.53 -16.88 -9.77
CA SER A 220 21.18 -15.60 -9.51
C SER A 220 22.60 -15.76 -8.95
N ASN A 221 23.37 -14.66 -8.99
CA ASN A 221 24.73 -14.60 -8.42
C ASN A 221 24.76 -14.92 -6.91
N GLU A 222 23.64 -14.74 -6.19
CA GLU A 222 23.53 -15.02 -4.76
C GLU A 222 23.74 -16.50 -4.42
N TYR A 223 23.26 -17.41 -5.28
CA TYR A 223 23.39 -18.86 -5.13
C TYR A 223 24.46 -19.44 -6.05
N LYS A 224 25.56 -18.68 -6.28
CA LYS A 224 26.70 -19.06 -7.13
C LYS A 224 26.31 -19.42 -8.58
N ASN A 225 25.22 -18.87 -9.12
CA ASN A 225 24.66 -19.21 -10.43
C ASN A 225 24.45 -20.72 -10.60
N LEU A 226 23.78 -21.35 -9.64
CA LEU A 226 23.55 -22.79 -9.59
C LEU A 226 22.81 -23.25 -10.87
N LYS A 227 23.54 -23.92 -11.77
CA LYS A 227 23.05 -24.35 -13.10
C LYS A 227 22.09 -25.54 -13.02
N ILE A 228 20.95 -25.32 -12.38
CA ILE A 228 19.86 -26.28 -12.28
C ILE A 228 18.81 -25.98 -13.35
N GLY A 229 18.51 -26.98 -14.17
CA GLY A 229 17.37 -26.96 -15.08
C GLY A 229 16.05 -27.29 -14.35
N PRO A 230 14.89 -26.90 -14.90
CA PRO A 230 13.59 -27.07 -14.24
C PRO A 230 13.27 -28.53 -13.87
N LEU A 231 13.67 -29.50 -14.70
CA LEU A 231 13.47 -30.91 -14.39
C LEU A 231 14.25 -31.37 -13.14
N LYS A 232 15.50 -30.89 -12.97
CA LYS A 232 16.31 -31.22 -11.79
C LYS A 232 15.82 -30.48 -10.55
N LEU A 233 15.39 -29.22 -10.66
CA LEU A 233 14.74 -28.51 -9.55
C LEU A 233 13.47 -29.24 -9.08
N ARG A 234 12.62 -29.69 -10.01
CA ARG A 234 11.40 -30.43 -9.67
C ARG A 234 11.70 -31.77 -9.00
N SER A 235 12.77 -32.45 -9.42
CA SER A 235 13.24 -33.69 -8.76
C SER A 235 13.70 -33.42 -7.33
N LEU A 236 14.58 -32.44 -7.12
CA LEU A 236 15.08 -32.06 -5.79
C LEU A 236 13.96 -31.58 -4.87
N LEU A 237 13.04 -30.74 -5.35
CA LEU A 237 11.89 -30.31 -4.56
C LEU A 237 10.98 -31.48 -4.17
N LYS A 238 10.87 -32.54 -5.00
CA LYS A 238 10.10 -33.74 -4.64
C LYS A 238 10.82 -34.58 -3.59
N GLU A 239 12.16 -34.64 -3.64
CA GLU A 239 13.03 -35.34 -2.70
C GLU A 239 12.91 -34.77 -1.27
N ILE A 240 12.81 -33.43 -1.13
CA ILE A 240 12.62 -32.74 0.16
C ILE A 240 11.16 -32.42 0.50
N GLU A 241 10.20 -33.01 -0.22
CA GLU A 241 8.75 -32.77 -0.07
C GLU A 241 8.31 -31.28 -0.20
N LEU A 242 9.02 -30.45 -0.95
CA LEU A 242 8.72 -29.03 -1.21
C LEU A 242 8.26 -28.76 -2.66
N ASP A 243 7.72 -29.77 -3.36
CA ASP A 243 7.33 -29.67 -4.78
C ASP A 243 6.16 -28.72 -5.04
N THR A 244 5.16 -28.67 -4.15
CA THR A 244 4.03 -27.72 -4.26
C THR A 244 4.28 -26.43 -3.46
N PHE A 245 3.55 -25.37 -3.81
CA PHE A 245 3.63 -24.09 -3.10
C PHE A 245 3.12 -24.21 -1.65
N GLU A 246 2.06 -24.99 -1.44
CA GLU A 246 1.46 -25.24 -0.12
C GLU A 246 2.44 -25.96 0.80
N LYS A 247 3.25 -26.89 0.28
CA LYS A 247 4.28 -27.56 1.07
C LYS A 247 5.43 -26.61 1.42
N ARG A 248 5.88 -25.75 0.50
CA ARG A 248 6.84 -24.67 0.78
C ARG A 248 6.31 -23.69 1.84
N LEU A 249 5.04 -23.29 1.73
CA LEU A 249 4.39 -22.40 2.70
C LEU A 249 4.21 -23.07 4.07
N ARG A 250 3.91 -24.38 4.12
CA ARG A 250 3.83 -25.14 5.37
C ARG A 250 5.20 -25.21 6.04
N ASN A 251 6.23 -25.61 5.31
CA ASN A 251 7.61 -25.69 5.81
C ASN A 251 8.11 -24.33 6.31
N PHE A 252 7.93 -23.26 5.55
CA PHE A 252 8.30 -21.90 5.97
C PHE A 252 7.58 -21.41 7.24
N ARG A 253 6.38 -21.93 7.56
CA ARG A 253 5.66 -21.62 8.81
C ARG A 253 6.04 -22.53 9.99
N SER A 254 6.93 -23.50 9.78
CA SER A 254 7.40 -24.45 10.79
C SER A 254 8.89 -24.30 11.11
N CYS A 255 9.55 -23.31 10.48
CA CYS A 255 10.89 -22.83 10.80
C CYS A 255 10.80 -21.55 11.62
#